data_AF-A0A5B7C6I4-F1
#
_entry.id   AF-A0A5B7C6I4-F1
#
_cell.length_a   1.000
_cell.length_b   1.000
_cell.length_c   1.000
_cell.angle_alpha   90.00
_cell.angle_beta   90.00
_cell.angle_gamma   90.00
#
_symmetry.space_group_name_H-M   'P 1'
#
loop_
_entity.id
_entity.type
_entity.pdbx_description
1 polymer ?
#
loop_
_entity_poly.entity_id
_entity_poly.type
_entity_poly.pdbx_seq_one_letter_code
_entity_poly.pdbx_strand_id
1 'polypeptide(L)'
;KKGYVSDLARQSTLRGHGMSNFLVRISTVMSLLDSPVEIRENSIQFSMETEFCEFSPELEDHFEIFEHIRGFNVTIVTSANTQDETLLLWSGFLQKDEGESQ
;
A
#
# COMPACT_ATOMS: atom_id res chain seq x y z
N LYS A 1 30.68 19.56 -4.47
CA LYS A 1 29.90 19.37 -3.21
C LYS A 1 28.89 18.27 -3.46
N LYS A 2 29.18 17.05 -3.00
CA LYS A 2 28.23 15.92 -3.04
C LYS A 2 27.13 16.28 -2.05
N GLY A 3 25.97 16.70 -2.56
CA GLY A 3 24.84 17.07 -1.72
C GLY A 3 24.44 15.84 -0.92
N TYR A 4 24.63 15.90 0.39
CA TYR A 4 24.02 14.95 1.30
C TYR A 4 22.51 15.12 1.11
N VAL A 5 21.90 14.21 0.37
CA VAL A 5 20.46 13.97 0.49
C VAL A 5 20.31 13.48 1.91
N SER A 6 19.80 14.34 2.78
CA SER A 6 19.33 13.90 4.09
C SER A 6 18.34 12.76 3.85
N ASP A 7 18.57 11.62 4.49
CA ASP A 7 17.66 10.47 4.64
C ASP A 7 16.38 10.91 5.39
N LEU A 8 15.72 11.93 4.86
CA LEU A 8 14.52 12.49 5.41
C LEU A 8 13.42 11.52 4.98
N ALA A 9 12.98 10.70 5.94
CA ALA A 9 11.77 9.89 5.81
C ALA A 9 10.63 10.80 5.35
N ARG A 10 10.37 10.82 4.05
CA ARG A 10 9.40 11.70 3.42
C ARG A 10 8.03 11.08 3.62
N GLN A 11 7.20 11.73 4.42
CA GLN A 11 5.81 11.33 4.63
C GLN A 11 4.90 12.06 3.66
N SER A 12 3.95 11.33 3.07
CA SER A 12 2.86 11.90 2.27
C SER A 12 1.52 11.48 2.85
N THR A 13 0.53 12.37 2.80
CA THR A 13 -0.86 12.06 3.20
C THR A 13 -1.76 12.21 2.00
N LEU A 14 -2.47 11.15 1.64
CA LEU A 14 -3.44 11.14 0.55
C LEU A 14 -4.87 11.17 1.11
N ARG A 15 -5.76 11.91 0.46
CA ARG A 15 -7.20 11.95 0.77
C ARG A 15 -8.02 12.02 -0.51
N GLY A 16 -9.31 11.69 -0.43
CA GLY A 16 -10.24 11.77 -1.56
C GLY A 16 -9.81 10.89 -2.75
N HIS A 17 -9.94 11.42 -3.96
CA HIS A 17 -9.65 10.68 -5.20
C HIS A 17 -8.21 10.15 -5.28
N GLY A 18 -7.22 10.91 -4.79
CA GLY A 18 -5.82 10.48 -4.79
C GLY A 18 -5.61 9.24 -3.90
N MET A 19 -6.29 9.19 -2.76
CA MET A 19 -6.26 8.04 -1.85
C MET A 19 -6.95 6.83 -2.46
N SER A 20 -8.14 6.99 -3.03
CA SER A 20 -8.87 5.86 -3.63
C SER A 20 -8.10 5.25 -4.80
N ASN A 21 -7.53 6.08 -5.69
CA ASN A 21 -6.72 5.59 -6.80
C ASN A 21 -5.47 4.83 -6.32
N PHE A 22 -4.80 5.33 -5.29
CA PHE A 22 -3.66 4.65 -4.69
C PHE A 22 -4.05 3.31 -4.06
N LEU A 23 -5.16 3.27 -3.33
CA LEU A 23 -5.65 2.06 -2.67
C LEU A 23 -6.04 0.95 -3.67
N VAL A 24 -6.65 1.30 -4.81
CA VAL A 24 -6.96 0.32 -5.87
C VAL A 24 -5.68 -0.35 -6.38
N ARG A 25 -4.65 0.45 -6.64
CA ARG A 25 -3.35 -0.05 -7.15
C ARG A 25 -2.65 -0.95 -6.14
N ILE A 26 -2.62 -0.51 -4.89
CA ILE A 26 -2.03 -1.29 -3.80
C ILE A 26 -2.80 -2.59 -3.56
N SER A 27 -4.12 -2.58 -3.63
CA SER A 27 -4.95 -3.79 -3.45
C SER A 27 -4.56 -4.90 -4.42
N THR A 28 -4.36 -4.56 -5.70
CA THR A 28 -3.89 -5.50 -6.72
C THR A 28 -2.53 -6.10 -6.36
N VAL A 29 -1.56 -5.27 -5.97
CA VAL A 29 -0.22 -5.75 -5.61
C VAL A 29 -0.23 -6.59 -4.32
N MET A 30 -0.94 -6.15 -3.28
CA MET A 30 -1.05 -6.89 -2.02
C MET A 30 -1.72 -8.25 -2.19
N SER A 31 -2.68 -8.36 -3.12
CA SER A 31 -3.34 -9.63 -3.43
C SER A 31 -2.41 -10.66 -4.06
N LEU A 32 -1.33 -10.21 -4.73
CA LEU A 32 -0.32 -11.07 -5.34
C LEU A 32 0.76 -11.52 -4.35
N LEU A 33 1.11 -10.65 -3.39
CA LEU A 33 2.26 -10.83 -2.52
C LEU A 33 1.93 -11.44 -1.14
N ASP A 34 0.65 -11.66 -0.83
CA ASP A 34 0.18 -12.17 0.47
C ASP A 34 0.85 -11.48 1.68
N SER A 35 1.12 -10.18 1.55
CA SER A 35 1.93 -9.43 2.51
C SER A 35 1.22 -9.32 3.87
N PRO A 36 1.97 -9.43 5.00
CA PRO A 36 1.37 -9.31 6.31
C PRO A 36 0.83 -7.91 6.54
N VAL A 37 -0.38 -7.84 7.12
CA VAL A 37 -1.05 -6.60 7.48
C VAL A 37 -1.30 -6.58 8.99
N GLU A 38 -1.06 -5.43 9.61
CA GLU A 38 -1.41 -5.18 11.00
C GLU A 38 -2.69 -4.36 11.07
N ILE A 39 -3.74 -4.95 11.65
CA ILE A 39 -5.04 -4.30 11.83
C ILE A 39 -5.17 -3.87 13.29
N ARG A 40 -5.45 -2.58 13.48
CA ARG A 40 -5.73 -1.96 14.77
C ARG A 40 -7.14 -1.35 14.76
N GLU A 41 -7.51 -0.68 15.85
CA GLU A 41 -8.87 -0.15 16.07
C GLU A 41 -9.45 0.61 14.87
N ASN A 42 -8.78 1.67 14.41
CA ASN A 42 -9.22 2.48 13.26
C ASN A 42 -8.15 2.60 12.17
N SER A 43 -7.17 1.69 12.16
CA SER A 43 -6.04 1.79 11.23
C SER A 43 -5.53 0.44 10.76
N ILE A 44 -5.04 0.43 9.53
CA ILE A 44 -4.45 -0.73 8.87
C ILE A 44 -3.03 -0.33 8.47
N GLN A 45 -2.04 -1.13 8.85
CA GLN A 45 -0.62 -0.84 8.60
C GLN A 45 0.05 -2.00 7.89
N PHE A 46 0.84 -1.69 6.88
CA PHE A 46 1.66 -2.66 6.18
C PHE A 46 2.86 -1.95 5.56
N SER A 47 3.87 -2.74 5.20
CA SER A 47 5.04 -2.25 4.48
C SER A 47 4.98 -2.74 3.04
N MET A 48 5.28 -1.88 2.09
CA MET A 48 5.50 -2.26 0.70
C MET A 48 7.01 -2.31 0.47
N GLU A 49 7.52 -3.49 0.12
CA GLU A 49 8.90 -3.67 -0.30
C GLU A 49 9.11 -3.21 -1.76
N THR A 50 10.34 -3.31 -2.26
CA THR A 50 10.72 -2.85 -3.60
C THR A 50 9.95 -3.55 -4.72
N GLU A 51 9.44 -4.74 -4.45
CA GLU A 51 8.56 -5.53 -5.32
C GLU A 51 7.34 -4.72 -5.81
N PHE A 52 6.83 -3.74 -5.03
CA PHE A 52 5.75 -2.86 -5.50
C PHE A 52 6.10 -2.07 -6.78
N CYS A 53 7.37 -1.69 -6.94
CA CYS A 53 7.82 -0.97 -8.14
C CYS A 53 7.89 -1.89 -9.36
N GLU A 54 8.02 -3.21 -9.16
CA GLU A 54 8.01 -4.20 -10.22
C GLU A 54 6.58 -4.54 -10.68
N PHE A 55 5.60 -4.47 -9.77
CA PHE A 55 4.20 -4.82 -10.06
C PHE A 55 3.30 -3.65 -10.45
N SER A 56 3.77 -2.40 -10.32
CA SER A 56 3.00 -1.22 -10.73
C SER A 56 3.39 -0.81 -12.16
N PRO A 57 2.48 -0.86 -13.14
CA PRO A 57 2.81 -0.50 -14.53
C PRO A 57 3.26 0.96 -14.70
N GLU A 58 2.88 1.86 -13.79
CA GLU A 58 3.39 3.25 -13.74
C GLU A 58 4.87 3.35 -13.37
N LEU A 59 5.40 2.36 -12.65
CA LEU A 59 6.75 2.36 -12.10
C LEU A 59 7.68 1.43 -12.90
N GLU A 60 7.11 0.41 -13.55
CA GLU A 60 7.83 -0.57 -14.37
C GLU A 60 8.67 0.09 -15.49
N ASP A 61 8.12 1.07 -16.20
CA ASP A 61 8.80 1.76 -17.32
C ASP A 61 9.93 2.71 -16.87
N HIS A 62 9.98 3.04 -15.57
CA HIS A 62 10.95 4.00 -15.01
C HIS A 62 11.63 3.46 -13.74
N PHE A 63 11.80 2.14 -13.64
CA PHE A 63 12.37 1.50 -12.44
C PHE A 63 13.73 2.08 -11.99
N GLU A 64 14.53 2.58 -12.93
CA GLU A 64 15.85 3.21 -12.67
C GLU A 64 15.80 4.35 -11.63
N ILE A 65 14.71 5.13 -11.57
CA ILE A 65 14.56 6.20 -10.57
C ILE A 65 14.14 5.68 -9.19
N PHE A 66 13.71 4.42 -9.10
CA PHE A 66 13.24 3.76 -7.88
C PHE A 66 14.26 2.77 -7.29
N GLU A 67 15.40 2.49 -7.96
CA GLU A 67 16.45 1.59 -7.43
C GLU A 67 16.93 1.94 -6.00
N HIS A 68 16.82 3.21 -5.62
CA HIS A 68 17.26 3.71 -4.31
C HIS A 68 16.16 3.65 -3.24
N ILE A 69 14.90 3.42 -3.63
CA ILE A 69 13.76 3.35 -2.72
C ILE A 69 13.69 1.94 -2.17
N ARG A 70 13.88 1.79 -0.86
CA ARG A 70 13.86 0.49 -0.17
C ARG A 70 12.46 0.01 0.22
N GLY A 71 11.42 0.67 -0.30
CA GLY A 71 10.04 0.51 0.12
C GLY A 71 9.52 1.66 0.97
N PHE A 72 8.27 1.54 1.41
CA PHE A 72 7.61 2.53 2.25
C PHE A 72 6.55 1.89 3.15
N ASN A 73 6.32 2.51 4.30
CA ASN A 73 5.26 2.12 5.22
C ASN A 73 3.96 2.82 4.83
N VAL A 74 2.87 2.06 4.82
CA VAL A 74 1.52 2.58 4.58
C VAL A 74 0.72 2.45 5.87
N THR A 75 0.04 3.54 6.23
CA THR A 75 -0.97 3.53 7.29
C THR A 75 -2.26 4.08 6.72
N ILE A 76 -3.27 3.22 6.62
CA ILE A 76 -4.62 3.61 6.25
C ILE A 76 -5.35 3.93 7.55
N VAL A 77 -5.81 5.17 7.71
CA VAL A 77 -6.66 5.57 8.82
C VAL A 77 -8.09 5.59 8.32
N THR A 78 -8.97 4.86 9.00
CA THR A 78 -10.37 4.68 8.64
C THR A 78 -11.27 5.47 9.61
N SER A 79 -12.55 5.53 9.30
CA SER A 79 -13.58 6.06 10.21
C SER A 79 -14.21 4.98 11.10
N ALA A 80 -13.67 3.75 11.09
CA ALA A 80 -14.14 2.69 11.95
C ALA A 80 -13.84 3.02 13.42
N ASN A 81 -14.69 2.53 14.32
CA ASN A 81 -14.59 2.79 15.75
C ASN A 81 -14.07 1.57 16.53
N THR A 82 -14.01 0.40 15.89
CA THR A 82 -13.55 -0.83 16.50
C THR A 82 -12.64 -1.60 15.54
N GLN A 83 -11.76 -2.43 16.12
CA GLN A 83 -10.89 -3.29 15.32
C GLN A 83 -11.69 -4.23 14.42
N ASP A 84 -12.85 -4.72 14.87
CA ASP A 84 -13.73 -5.59 14.08
C ASP A 84 -14.34 -4.86 12.88
N GLU A 85 -14.75 -3.59 13.05
CA GLU A 85 -15.19 -2.75 11.93
C GLU A 85 -14.05 -2.49 10.93
N THR A 86 -12.84 -2.24 11.41
CA THR A 86 -11.67 -2.07 10.54
C THR A 86 -11.33 -3.36 9.79
N LEU A 87 -11.41 -4.51 10.47
CA LEU A 87 -11.20 -5.83 9.87
C LEU A 87 -12.23 -6.11 8.78
N LEU A 88 -13.51 -5.82 9.03
CA LEU A 88 -14.59 -5.98 8.07
C LEU A 88 -14.41 -5.09 6.83
N LEU A 89 -13.97 -3.85 7.02
CA LEU A 89 -13.65 -2.95 5.92
C LEU A 89 -12.49 -3.48 5.08
N TRP A 90 -11.44 -3.99 5.72
CA TRP A 90 -10.29 -4.54 5.03
C TRP A 90 -10.62 -5.80 4.22
N SER A 91 -11.40 -6.72 4.79
CA SER A 91 -11.79 -7.97 4.12
C SER A 91 -12.65 -7.71 2.89
N GLY A 92 -13.52 -6.70 2.92
CA GLY A 92 -14.30 -6.29 1.76
C GLY A 92 -13.48 -5.59 0.66
N PHE A 93 -12.33 -5.02 1.01
CA PHE A 93 -11.48 -4.24 0.11
C PHE A 93 -10.51 -5.10 -0.71
N LEU A 94 -9.99 -6.17 -0.11
CA LEU A 94 -9.10 -7.16 -0.73
C LEU A 94 -9.88 -8.40 -1.22
N GLN A 95 -11.00 -8.23 -1.94
CA GLN A 95 -11.61 -9.39 -2.59
C GLN A 95 -10.60 -9.96 -3.58
N LYS A 96 -9.93 -11.05 -3.18
CA LYS A 96 -9.28 -11.94 -4.12
C LYS A 96 -10.38 -12.34 -5.09
N ASP A 97 -10.11 -12.23 -6.39
CA ASP A 97 -10.95 -12.82 -7.40
C ASP A 97 -10.84 -14.33 -7.17
N GLU A 98 -11.67 -14.87 -6.27
CA GLU A 98 -11.90 -16.31 -6.14
C GLU A 98 -12.62 -16.68 -7.42
N GLY A 99 -11.85 -16.82 -8.50
CA GLY A 99 -12.36 -17.25 -9.79
C GLY A 99 -13.28 -18.42 -9.55
N GLU A 100 -14.54 -18.28 -9.97
CA GLU A 100 -15.60 -19.24 -9.71
C GLU A 100 -15.06 -20.65 -9.88
N SER A 101 -14.82 -21.34 -8.77
CA SER A 101 -14.43 -22.74 -8.79
C SER A 101 -15.64 -23.51 -9.28
N GLN A 102 -15.68 -23.77 -10.59
CA GLN A 102 -16.63 -24.68 -11.24
C GLN A 102 -16.34 -26.14 -10.87
#